data_AF-A0A7X0CF62-F1
#
_entry.id   AF-A0A7X0CF62-F1
#
_cell.length_a   1.000
_cell.length_b   1.000
_cell.length_c   1.000
_cell.angle_alpha   90.00
_cell.angle_beta   90.00
_cell.angle_gamma   90.00
#
_symmetry.space_group_name_H-M   'P 1'
#
loop_
_entity.id
_entity.type
_entity.pdbx_description
1 polymer ?
#
loop_
_entity_poly.entity_id
_entity_poly.type
_entity_poly.pdbx_seq_one_letter_code
_entity_poly.pdbx_strand_id
1 'polypeptide(L)'
;MMLEAHVKIVEGKALTAPQKKDLLNRLARIEGQLRGVQKLIALADTPLDCDAVAQQMAAARKALDRSFVQLLTASIVTQTSGAADLPEARERAAHLAAMLDKFA
;
A
#
# COMPACT_ATOMS: atom_id res chain seq x y z
N MET A 1 -6.96 -19.65 14.19
CA MET A 1 -6.79 -20.27 12.86
C MET A 1 -7.18 -19.22 11.82
N MET A 2 -6.22 -18.41 11.36
CA MET A 2 -6.48 -17.50 10.24
C MET A 2 -6.06 -18.26 8.99
N LEU A 3 -7.02 -18.54 8.10
CA LEU A 3 -6.74 -19.05 6.77
C LEU A 3 -5.87 -18.00 6.05
N GLU A 4 -4.57 -18.27 5.88
CA GLU A 4 -3.77 -17.56 4.87
C GLU A 4 -4.29 -17.99 3.50
N ALA A 5 -5.39 -17.35 3.06
CA ALA A 5 -5.82 -17.42 1.69
C ALA A 5 -4.68 -16.87 0.84
N HIS A 6 -3.99 -17.76 0.12
CA HIS A 6 -2.93 -17.37 -0.79
C HIS A 6 -3.55 -16.44 -1.84
N VAL A 7 -3.20 -15.15 -1.78
CA VAL A 7 -3.73 -14.16 -2.72
C VAL A 7 -3.26 -14.54 -4.11
N LYS A 8 -4.18 -15.05 -4.94
CA LYS A 8 -3.89 -15.41 -6.33
C LYS A 8 -3.68 -14.15 -7.14
N ILE A 9 -2.47 -13.96 -7.68
CA ILE A 9 -2.17 -12.84 -8.58
C ILE A 9 -2.75 -13.16 -9.96
N VAL A 10 -3.70 -12.34 -10.40
CA VAL A 10 -4.25 -12.39 -11.77
C VAL A 10 -3.49 -11.43 -12.68
N GLU A 11 -3.43 -11.72 -13.98
CA GLU A 11 -2.97 -10.75 -14.98
C GLU A 11 -4.04 -9.67 -15.22
N GLY A 12 -3.62 -8.48 -15.67
CA GLY A 12 -4.56 -7.40 -15.99
C GLY A 12 -3.85 -6.13 -16.45
N LYS A 13 -4.63 -5.16 -16.92
CA LYS A 13 -4.12 -3.91 -17.50
C LYS A 13 -3.85 -2.79 -16.47
N ALA A 14 -4.29 -2.97 -15.22
CA ALA A 14 -4.13 -1.95 -14.18
C ALA A 14 -2.74 -1.98 -13.52
N LEU A 15 -2.19 -3.17 -13.31
CA LEU A 15 -0.87 -3.43 -12.72
C LEU A 15 -0.32 -4.74 -13.28
N THR A 16 1.00 -4.80 -13.47
CA THR A 16 1.70 -6.04 -13.85
C THR A 16 1.78 -7.02 -12.68
N ALA A 17 1.98 -8.31 -12.96
CA ALA A 17 2.13 -9.32 -11.91
C ALA A 17 3.30 -9.01 -10.93
N PRO A 18 4.49 -8.53 -11.38
CA PRO A 18 5.54 -8.09 -10.48
C PRO A 18 5.13 -6.91 -9.59
N GLN A 19 4.43 -5.91 -10.11
CA GLN A 19 3.92 -4.78 -9.33
C GLN A 19 2.94 -5.25 -8.24
N LYS A 20 2.01 -6.14 -8.60
CA LYS A 20 1.07 -6.76 -7.63
C LYS A 20 1.83 -7.51 -6.53
N LYS A 21 2.83 -8.32 -6.89
CA LYS A 21 3.64 -9.08 -5.93
C LYS A 21 4.39 -8.17 -4.96
N ASP A 22 5.01 -7.08 -5.45
CA ASP A 22 5.72 -6.15 -4.58
C ASP A 22 4.79 -5.44 -3.58
N LEU A 23 3.63 -4.96 -4.06
CA LEU A 23 2.62 -4.32 -3.21
C LEU A 23 2.09 -5.28 -2.15
N LEU A 24 1.75 -6.52 -2.52
CA LEU A 24 1.30 -7.55 -1.57
C LEU A 24 2.36 -7.86 -0.51
N ASN A 25 3.63 -7.97 -0.90
CA ASN A 25 4.73 -8.18 0.05
C ASN A 25 4.90 -7.01 1.02
N ARG A 26 4.66 -5.77 0.57
CA ARG A 26 4.67 -4.59 1.44
C ARG A 26 3.52 -4.62 2.43
N LEU A 27 2.31 -4.93 1.96
CA LEU A 27 1.13 -5.06 2.82
C LEU A 27 1.31 -6.18 3.86
N ALA A 28 1.89 -7.32 3.49
CA ALA A 28 2.19 -8.39 4.44
C ALA A 28 3.16 -7.95 5.56
N ARG A 29 4.15 -7.11 5.23
CA ARG A 29 5.04 -6.51 6.24
C ARG A 29 4.28 -5.55 7.15
N ILE A 30 3.44 -4.69 6.59
CA ILE A 30 2.60 -3.75 7.35
C ILE A 30 1.66 -4.50 8.29
N GLU A 31 1.05 -5.59 7.83
CA GLU A 31 0.22 -6.47 8.66
C GLU A 31 1.03 -7.05 9.84
N GLY A 32 2.28 -7.46 9.59
CA GLY A 32 3.22 -7.85 10.64
C GLY A 32 3.47 -6.74 11.67
N GLN A 33 3.62 -5.49 11.22
CA GLN A 33 3.73 -4.33 12.11
C GLN A 33 2.46 -4.13 12.94
N LEU A 34 1.27 -4.24 12.34
CA LEU A 34 -0.01 -4.12 13.05
C LEU A 34 -0.19 -5.20 14.11
N ARG A 35 0.20 -6.45 13.82
CA ARG A 35 0.23 -7.52 14.83
C ARG A 35 1.23 -7.21 15.96
N GLY A 36 2.37 -6.60 15.64
CA GLY A 36 3.33 -6.11 16.63
C GLY A 36 2.75 -5.03 17.53
N VAL A 37 2.08 -4.03 16.95
CA VAL A 37 1.38 -2.96 17.67
C VAL A 37 0.31 -3.55 18.61
N GLN A 38 -0.50 -4.51 18.15
CA GLN A 38 -1.50 -5.18 18.98
C GLN A 38 -0.87 -5.86 20.21
N LYS A 39 0.28 -6.53 20.05
CA LYS A 39 1.01 -7.14 21.16
C LYS A 39 1.56 -6.10 22.14
N LEU A 40 2.12 -5.00 21.62
CA LEU A 40 2.61 -3.91 22.48
C LEU A 40 1.48 -3.29 23.31
N ILE A 41 0.32 -3.06 22.70
CA ILE A 41 -0.87 -2.58 23.41
C ILE A 41 -1.31 -3.58 24.49
N ALA A 42 -1.36 -4.87 24.16
CA ALA A 42 -1.80 -5.90 25.09
C ALA A 42 -0.85 -6.10 26.29
N LEU A 43 0.42 -5.71 26.15
CA LEU A 43 1.46 -5.84 27.18
C LEU A 43 1.79 -4.51 27.87
N ALA A 44 1.18 -3.40 27.45
CA ALA A 44 1.44 -2.08 28.03
C ALA A 44 0.92 -2.03 29.47
N ASP A 45 1.80 -1.72 30.40
CA ASP A 45 1.50 -1.65 31.84
C ASP A 45 1.70 -0.23 32.38
N THR A 46 2.63 0.52 31.80
CA THR A 46 2.95 1.89 32.20
C THR A 46 2.60 2.90 31.12
N PRO A 47 2.38 4.19 31.47
CA PRO A 47 2.16 5.24 30.47
C PRO A 47 3.31 5.39 29.46
N LEU A 48 4.54 5.04 29.83
CA LEU A 48 5.71 5.13 28.95
C LEU A 48 5.66 4.10 27.80
N ASP A 49 4.99 2.96 28.00
CA ASP A 49 4.82 1.93 26.97
C ASP A 49 3.96 2.44 25.79
N CYS A 50 3.09 3.42 26.04
CA CYS A 50 2.30 4.07 25.01
C CYS A 50 3.17 4.83 23.99
N ASP A 51 4.34 5.33 24.38
CA ASP A 51 5.26 6.02 23.46
C ASP A 51 5.81 5.03 22.41
N ALA A 52 6.15 3.81 22.85
CA ALA A 52 6.62 2.75 21.95
C ALA A 52 5.51 2.30 20.99
N VAL A 53 4.27 2.16 21.49
CA VAL A 53 3.09 1.88 20.66
C VAL A 53 2.91 2.98 19.61
N ALA A 54 2.92 4.25 20.01
CA ALA A 54 2.74 5.39 19.12
C ALA A 54 3.82 5.45 18.03
N GLN A 55 5.07 5.17 18.37
CA GLN A 55 6.17 5.09 17.40
C GLN A 55 5.96 3.96 16.37
N GLN A 56 5.53 2.77 16.81
CA GLN A 56 5.26 1.66 15.89
C GLN A 56 4.04 1.92 15.01
N MET A 57 2.99 2.54 15.55
CA MET A 57 1.84 2.98 14.75
C MET A 57 2.25 4.01 13.69
N ALA A 58 3.09 4.99 14.06
CA ALA A 58 3.62 5.98 13.11
C ALA A 58 4.47 5.32 12.02
N ALA A 59 5.28 4.31 12.36
CA ALA A 59 6.05 3.54 11.39
C ALA A 59 5.16 2.75 10.42
N ALA A 60 4.11 2.09 10.92
CA ALA A 60 3.13 1.38 10.10
C ALA A 60 2.37 2.34 9.16
N ARG A 61 1.93 3.50 9.66
CA ARG A 61 1.30 4.56 8.85
C ARG A 61 2.22 4.99 7.71
N LYS A 62 3.47 5.35 8.01
CA LYS A 62 4.44 5.78 7.00
C LYS A 62 4.74 4.68 5.97
N ALA A 63 4.76 3.41 6.37
CA ALA A 63 4.94 2.29 5.46
C ALA A 63 3.73 2.12 4.53
N LEU A 64 2.51 2.33 5.04
CA LEU A 64 1.29 2.31 4.24
C LEU A 64 1.25 3.48 3.25
N ASP A 65 1.57 4.71 3.68
CA ASP A 65 1.61 5.89 2.81
C ASP A 65 2.58 5.69 1.63
N ARG A 66 3.77 5.15 1.90
CA ARG A 66 4.74 4.81 0.86
C ARG A 66 4.21 3.76 -0.12
N SER A 67 3.45 2.77 0.39
CA SER A 67 2.85 1.74 -0.44
C SER A 67 1.71 2.29 -1.30
N PHE A 68 0.94 3.26 -0.78
CA PHE A 68 -0.07 4.00 -1.52
C PHE A 68 0.54 4.80 -2.69
N VAL A 69 1.57 5.59 -2.44
CA VAL A 69 2.27 6.34 -3.50
C VAL A 69 2.81 5.38 -4.57
N GLN A 70 3.38 4.25 -4.16
CA GLN A 70 3.92 3.28 -5.10
C GLN A 70 2.83 2.59 -5.93
N LEU A 71 1.66 2.31 -5.36
CA LEU A 71 0.50 1.83 -6.09
C LEU A 71 0.11 2.80 -7.21
N LEU A 72 -0.03 4.09 -6.88
CA LEU A 72 -0.43 5.11 -7.84
C LEU A 72 0.64 5.31 -8.93
N THR A 73 1.91 5.42 -8.57
CA THR A 73 3.01 5.54 -9.55
C THR A 73 3.08 4.33 -10.47
N ALA A 74 2.99 3.11 -9.93
CA ALA A 74 2.98 1.89 -10.73
C ALA A 74 1.77 1.85 -11.69
N SER A 75 0.62 2.32 -11.22
CA SER A 75 -0.60 2.39 -12.00
C SER A 75 -0.52 3.44 -13.11
N ILE A 76 0.08 4.61 -12.87
CA ILE A 76 0.34 5.63 -13.89
C ILE A 76 1.17 5.03 -15.02
N VAL A 77 2.34 4.47 -14.69
CA VAL A 77 3.25 3.90 -15.70
C VAL A 77 2.56 2.81 -16.53
N THR A 78 1.87 1.89 -15.88
CA THR A 78 1.22 0.76 -16.58
C THR A 78 0.07 1.24 -17.46
N GLN A 79 -0.79 2.13 -16.95
CA GLN A 79 -1.98 2.56 -17.66
C GLN A 79 -1.67 3.53 -18.80
N THR A 80 -0.69 4.43 -18.66
CA THR A 80 -0.28 5.32 -19.75
C THR A 80 0.44 4.55 -20.86
N SER A 81 1.22 3.53 -20.52
CA SER A 81 1.91 2.69 -21.51
C SER A 81 0.94 1.80 -22.30
N GLY A 82 -0.20 1.44 -21.71
CA GLY A 82 -1.26 0.66 -22.37
C GLY A 82 -2.36 1.50 -23.02
N ALA A 83 -2.15 2.79 -23.24
CA ALA A 83 -3.09 3.67 -23.94
C ALA A 83 -2.97 3.50 -25.46
N ALA A 84 -4.08 3.63 -26.19
CA ALA A 84 -4.12 3.53 -27.64
C ALA A 84 -3.51 4.76 -28.32
N ASP A 85 -3.64 5.94 -27.70
CA ASP A 85 -3.13 7.21 -28.21
C ASP A 85 -2.73 8.18 -27.08
N LEU A 86 -2.20 9.34 -27.49
CA LEU A 86 -1.75 10.38 -26.57
C LEU A 86 -2.90 11.05 -25.79
N PRO A 87 -4.07 11.36 -26.38
CA PRO A 87 -5.24 11.82 -25.63
C PRO A 87 -5.65 10.88 -24.50
N GLU A 88 -5.78 9.58 -24.77
CA GLU A 88 -6.17 8.58 -23.77
C GLU A 88 -5.10 8.45 -22.67
N ALA A 89 -3.81 8.48 -23.04
CA ALA A 89 -2.71 8.46 -22.07
C ALA A 89 -2.79 9.66 -21.10
N ARG A 90 -3.11 10.85 -21.62
CA ARG A 90 -3.26 12.07 -20.81
C ARG A 90 -4.47 11.98 -19.87
N GLU A 91 -5.60 11.47 -20.34
CA GLU A 91 -6.80 11.31 -19.52
C GLU A 91 -6.54 10.35 -18.34
N ARG A 92 -5.96 9.18 -18.62
CA ARG A 92 -5.59 8.18 -17.60
C ARG A 92 -4.62 8.77 -16.57
N ALA A 93 -3.60 9.50 -17.03
CA ALA A 93 -2.64 10.17 -16.14
C ALA A 93 -3.31 11.24 -15.26
N ALA A 94 -4.19 12.06 -15.84
CA ALA A 94 -4.90 13.11 -15.11
C ALA A 94 -5.81 12.52 -14.02
N HIS A 95 -6.55 11.45 -14.33
CA HIS A 95 -7.37 10.75 -13.34
C HIS A 95 -6.55 10.23 -12.15
N LEU A 96 -5.40 9.60 -12.43
CA LEU A 96 -4.52 9.08 -11.38
C LEU A 96 -3.85 10.20 -10.57
N ALA A 97 -3.48 11.31 -11.20
CA ALA A 97 -2.97 12.49 -10.51
C ALA A 97 -4.02 13.11 -9.58
N ALA A 98 -5.28 13.18 -10.01
CA ALA A 98 -6.38 13.65 -9.18
C ALA A 98 -6.63 12.73 -7.97
N MET A 99 -6.45 11.41 -8.12
CA MET A 99 -6.49 10.50 -6.97
C MET A 99 -5.32 10.75 -6.01
N LEU A 100 -4.11 11.01 -6.50
CA LEU A 100 -2.99 11.36 -5.63
C LEU A 100 -3.30 12.62 -4.83
N ASP A 101 -3.75 13.69 -5.49
CA ASP A 101 -4.09 14.97 -4.85
C ASP A 101 -5.20 14.84 -3.79
N LYS A 102 -6.16 13.93 -4.01
CA LYS A 102 -7.24 13.67 -3.03
C LYS A 102 -6.76 13.03 -1.73
N PHE A 103 -5.65 12.29 -1.77
CA PHE A 103 -5.24 11.40 -0.67
C PHE A 103 -3.81 11.66 -0.15
N ALA A 104 -3.05 12.56 -0.79
CA ALA A 104 -1.73 13.03 -0.37
C ALA A 104 -1.84 14.35 0.41
#